data_AF-A0A1Q4WDD0-F1
#
_entry.id   AF-A0A1Q4WDD0-F1
#
_cell.length_a   1.000
_cell.length_b   1.000
_cell.length_c   1.000
_cell.angle_alpha   90.00
_cell.angle_beta   90.00
_cell.angle_gamma   90.00
#
_symmetry.space_group_name_H-M   'P 1'
#
loop_
_entity.id
_entity.type
_entity.pdbx_description
1 polymer ?
#
loop_
_entity_poly.entity_id
_entity_poly.type
_entity_poly.pdbx_seq_one_letter_code
_entity_poly.pdbx_strand_id
1 'polypeptide(L)'
;MRNLVDGRLSFTEMFDLPVAVDLRTAARALGIASTTAYRLIREDEFPCPVLRVGRRYKVPTNELMLALGIEDRPLYSVALEPDADGPGTGF
;
A
#
# COMPACT_ATOMS: atom_id res chain seq x y z
N MET A 1 23.40 -15.76 -1.51
CA MET A 1 22.07 -16.32 -1.18
C MET A 1 21.02 -15.33 -1.66
N ARG A 2 20.35 -15.61 -2.79
CA ARG A 2 19.25 -14.78 -3.32
C ARG A 2 18.02 -15.06 -2.45
N ASN A 3 17.55 -14.07 -1.70
CA ASN A 3 16.35 -14.21 -0.89
C ASN A 3 15.13 -14.23 -1.84
N LEU A 4 14.46 -15.38 -1.91
CA LEU A 4 13.25 -15.60 -2.71
C LEU A 4 12.00 -15.03 -2.00
N VAL A 5 12.13 -13.84 -1.41
CA VAL A 5 11.01 -12.98 -0.96
C VAL A 5 10.69 -11.92 -2.04
N ASP A 6 11.45 -11.97 -3.15
CA ASP A 6 11.51 -10.98 -4.22
C ASP A 6 10.29 -11.05 -5.15
N GLY A 7 9.16 -10.51 -4.71
CA GLY A 7 7.96 -10.40 -5.54
C GLY A 7 6.90 -9.47 -5.01
N ARG A 8 6.70 -9.43 -3.69
CA ARG A 8 5.64 -8.67 -3.03
C ARG A 8 6.26 -7.58 -2.16
N LEU A 9 5.73 -6.37 -2.26
CA LEU A 9 6.09 -5.28 -1.35
C LEU A 9 5.58 -5.64 0.05
N SER A 10 6.39 -5.39 1.06
CA SER A 10 6.00 -5.50 2.47
C SER A 10 5.03 -4.36 2.83
N PHE A 11 4.19 -4.58 3.84
CA PHE A 11 3.24 -3.59 4.35
C PHE A 11 3.96 -2.28 4.73
N THR A 12 5.10 -2.36 5.44
CA THR A 12 5.92 -1.19 5.80
C THR A 12 6.46 -0.45 4.58
N GLU A 13 6.86 -1.17 3.52
CA GLU A 13 7.33 -0.55 2.27
C GLU A 13 6.21 0.18 1.52
N MET A 14 4.95 -0.16 1.79
CA MET A 14 3.79 0.46 1.15
C MET A 14 3.44 1.83 1.75
N PHE A 15 3.65 2.02 3.05
CA PHE A 15 3.41 3.29 3.75
C PHE A 15 4.50 4.34 3.52
N ASP A 16 5.70 3.91 3.11
CA ASP A 16 6.81 4.81 2.76
C ASP A 16 6.76 5.25 1.28
N LEU A 17 5.76 4.80 0.51
CA LEU A 17 5.66 5.12 -0.90
C LEU A 17 5.39 6.61 -1.11
N PRO A 18 6.05 7.24 -2.11
CA PRO A 18 5.63 8.55 -2.58
C PRO A 18 4.16 8.48 -3.01
N VAL A 19 3.46 9.62 -2.95
CA VAL A 19 2.01 9.77 -3.25
C VAL A 19 1.54 9.01 -4.50
N ALA A 20 2.43 8.75 -5.47
CA ALA A 20 2.19 7.83 -6.58
C ALA A 20 3.43 7.02 -6.99
N VAL A 21 3.22 5.72 -7.23
CA VAL A 21 4.22 4.76 -7.73
C VAL A 21 4.22 4.66 -9.25
N ASP A 22 5.28 4.11 -9.85
CA ASP A 22 5.28 3.78 -11.27
C ASP A 22 4.46 2.51 -11.57
N LEU A 23 4.06 2.35 -12.83
CA LEU A 23 3.27 1.20 -13.29
C LEU A 23 3.92 -0.15 -12.99
N ARG A 24 5.25 -0.27 -13.10
CA ARG A 24 5.92 -1.56 -12.90
C ARG A 24 5.80 -1.99 -11.44
N THR A 25 5.94 -1.03 -10.53
CA THR A 25 5.74 -1.23 -9.09
C THR A 25 4.29 -1.62 -8.78
N ALA A 26 3.30 -0.89 -9.33
CA ALA A 26 1.89 -1.24 -9.15
C ALA A 26 1.53 -2.63 -9.72
N ALA A 27 1.98 -2.94 -10.94
CA ALA A 27 1.76 -4.23 -11.58
C ALA A 27 2.35 -5.38 -10.74
N ARG A 28 3.57 -5.18 -10.20
CA ARG A 28 4.20 -6.15 -9.31
C ARG A 28 3.37 -6.37 -8.04
N ALA A 29 2.87 -5.31 -7.41
CA ALA A 29 2.03 -5.42 -6.22
C ALA A 29 0.74 -6.21 -6.50
N LEU A 30 0.16 -6.04 -7.68
CA LEU A 30 -1.05 -6.76 -8.14
C LEU A 30 -0.77 -8.17 -8.69
N GLY A 31 0.49 -8.60 -8.76
CA GLY A 31 0.86 -9.89 -9.37
C GLY A 31 0.72 -9.95 -10.89
N ILE A 32 0.72 -8.80 -11.57
CA ILE A 32 0.56 -8.65 -13.03
C ILE A 32 1.94 -8.48 -13.69
N ALA A 33 2.21 -9.24 -14.74
CA ALA A 33 3.41 -9.06 -15.55
C ALA A 33 3.41 -7.68 -16.23
N SER A 34 4.58 -7.03 -16.33
CA SER A 34 4.65 -5.64 -16.84
C SER A 34 4.07 -5.48 -18.24
N THR A 35 4.32 -6.43 -19.14
CA THR A 35 3.75 -6.44 -20.50
C THR A 35 2.22 -6.51 -20.48
N THR A 36 1.65 -7.35 -19.62
CA THR A 36 0.21 -7.47 -19.39
C THR A 36 -0.36 -6.17 -18.83
N ALA A 37 0.33 -5.52 -17.88
CA ALA A 37 -0.10 -4.25 -17.33
C ALA A 37 -0.19 -3.14 -18.40
N TYR A 38 0.81 -3.03 -19.27
CA TYR A 38 0.76 -2.07 -20.38
C TYR A 38 -0.37 -2.39 -21.38
N ARG A 39 -0.67 -3.67 -21.62
CA ARG A 39 -1.82 -4.07 -22.46
C ARG A 39 -3.13 -3.63 -21.80
N LEU A 40 -3.34 -3.98 -20.53
CA LEU A 40 -4.55 -3.62 -19.78
C LEU A 40 -4.78 -2.11 -19.75
N ILE A 41 -3.73 -1.28 -19.60
CA ILE A 41 -3.87 0.19 -19.69
C ILE A 41 -4.37 0.63 -21.06
N ARG A 42 -3.92 0.00 -22.14
CA ARG A 42 -4.35 0.38 -23.50
C ARG A 42 -5.79 -0.01 -23.78
N GLU A 43 -6.28 -1.06 -23.12
CA GLU A 43 -7.67 -1.52 -23.19
C GLU A 43 -8.56 -0.87 -22.10
N ASP A 44 -8.02 0.01 -21.25
CA ASP A 44 -8.71 0.61 -20.10
C ASP A 44 -9.20 -0.42 -19.04
N GLU A 45 -8.56 -1.59 -19.00
CA GLU A 45 -8.90 -2.72 -18.12
C GLU A 45 -7.95 -2.88 -16.92
N PHE A 46 -7.06 -1.92 -16.69
CA PHE A 46 -6.14 -2.01 -15.55
C PHE A 46 -6.92 -1.81 -14.24
N PRO A 47 -6.70 -2.63 -13.19
CA PRO A 47 -7.55 -2.65 -12.00
C PRO A 47 -7.38 -1.44 -11.07
N CYS A 48 -6.54 -0.47 -11.45
CA CYS A 48 -6.35 0.79 -10.72
C CYS A 48 -6.42 1.98 -11.70
N PRO A 49 -6.87 3.16 -11.24
CA PRO A 49 -6.68 4.41 -11.95
C PRO A 49 -5.20 4.67 -12.24
N VAL A 50 -4.89 5.03 -13.48
CA VAL A 50 -3.52 5.35 -13.91
C VAL A 50 -3.44 6.79 -14.40
N LEU A 51 -2.56 7.57 -13.77
CA LEU A 51 -2.23 8.93 -14.15
C LEU A 51 -1.14 8.93 -15.23
N ARG A 52 -1.36 9.70 -16.30
CA ARG A 52 -0.35 9.95 -17.32
C ARG A 52 0.38 11.25 -17.04
N VAL A 53 1.61 11.16 -16.53
CA VAL A 53 2.47 12.33 -16.26
C VAL A 53 3.55 12.38 -17.32
N GLY A 54 3.30 13.17 -18.38
CA GLY A 54 4.15 13.23 -19.57
C GLY A 54 4.29 11.86 -20.24
N ARG A 55 5.50 11.30 -20.22
CA ARG A 55 5.80 9.98 -20.81
C ARG A 55 5.70 8.82 -19.82
N ARG A 56 5.40 9.07 -18.55
CA ARG A 56 5.38 8.05 -17.49
C ARG A 56 3.96 7.77 -17.01
N TYR A 57 3.72 6.53 -16.65
CA TYR A 57 2.50 6.12 -15.95
C TYR A 57 2.76 6.13 -14.46
N LYS A 58 1.80 6.67 -13.72
CA LYS A 58 1.82 6.77 -12.27
C LYS A 58 0.52 6.21 -11.72
N VAL A 59 0.59 5.41 -10.67
CA VAL A 59 -0.58 4.87 -9.97
C VAL A 59 -0.59 5.49 -8.58
N PRO A 60 -1.67 6.20 -8.18
CA PRO A 60 -1.78 6.72 -6.83
C PRO A 60 -1.72 5.57 -5.82
N THR A 61 -0.91 5.75 -4.77
CA THR A 61 -0.71 4.68 -3.78
C THR A 61 -2.02 4.30 -3.07
N ASN A 62 -2.87 5.28 -2.78
CA ASN A 62 -4.18 5.06 -2.17
C ASN A 62 -5.08 4.14 -3.03
N GLU A 63 -5.15 4.41 -4.33
CA GLU A 63 -5.95 3.59 -5.25
C GLU A 63 -5.39 2.17 -5.39
N LEU A 64 -4.06 2.03 -5.34
CA LEU A 64 -3.40 0.73 -5.33
C LEU A 64 -3.72 -0.05 -4.04
N MET A 65 -3.74 0.63 -2.88
CA MET A 65 -4.13 0.02 -1.59
C MET A 65 -5.59 -0.45 -1.62
N LEU A 66 -6.51 0.40 -2.12
CA LEU A 66 -7.92 0.04 -2.27
C LEU A 66 -8.12 -1.17 -3.18
N ALA A 67 -7.42 -1.22 -4.32
CA ALA A 67 -7.47 -2.36 -5.23
C ALA A 67 -6.91 -3.66 -4.62
N LEU A 68 -6.02 -3.54 -3.64
CA LEU A 68 -5.49 -4.68 -2.87
C LEU A 68 -6.36 -5.03 -1.64
N GLY A 69 -7.46 -4.30 -1.40
CA GLY A 69 -8.32 -4.48 -0.24
C GLY A 69 -7.70 -4.02 1.08
N ILE A 70 -6.69 -3.14 1.01
CA ILE A 70 -6.04 -2.56 2.19
C ILE A 70 -6.75 -1.24 2.49
N GLU A 71 -7.48 -1.22 3.60
CA GLU A 71 -8.04 0.01 4.14
C GLU A 71 -6.98 0.73 4.97
N ASP A 72 -6.64 1.98 4.61
CA ASP A 72 -5.85 2.88 5.44
C ASP A 72 -6.71 3.33 6.63
N ARG A 73 -6.89 2.43 7.59
CA ARG A 73 -7.52 2.77 8.86
C ARG A 73 -6.39 3.14 9.82
N PRO A 74 -6.24 4.40 10.23
CA PRO A 74 -5.30 4.74 11.29
C PRO A 74 -5.71 3.96 12.55
N LEU A 75 -4.94 2.92 12.86
CA LEU A 75 -5.04 2.23 14.14
C LEU A 75 -4.43 3.16 15.18
N TYR A 76 -5.26 3.99 15.80
CA TYR A 76 -4.86 4.65 17.04
C TYR A 76 -4.64 3.54 18.08
N SER A 77 -3.39 3.12 18.27
CA SER A 77 -3.03 2.36 19.45
C SER A 77 -3.10 3.32 20.63
N VAL A 78 -4.27 3.43 21.26
CA VAL A 78 -4.31 3.95 22.62
C VAL A 78 -3.65 2.86 23.45
N ALA A 79 -2.42 3.10 23.90
CA ALA A 79 -1.93 2.40 25.07
C ALA A 79 -2.94 2.72 26.17
N LEU A 80 -3.85 1.79 26.46
CA LEU A 80 -4.62 1.80 27.68
C LEU A 80 -3.57 1.78 28.77
N GLU A 81 -3.22 2.94 29.31
CA GLU A 81 -2.49 2.97 30.56
C GLU A 81 -3.36 2.16 31.53
N PRO A 82 -2.82 1.08 32.11
CA PRO A 82 -3.60 0.26 33.03
C PRO A 82 -4.12 1.21 34.10
N ASP A 83 -5.43 1.22 34.33
CA ASP A 83 -6.08 2.07 35.33
C ASP A 83 -5.26 2.02 36.62
N ALA A 84 -4.42 3.05 36.81
CA ALA A 84 -3.56 3.19 37.97
C ALA A 84 -4.40 3.77 39.11
N ASP A 85 -5.56 3.16 39.35
CA ASP A 85 -6.32 3.33 40.58
C ASP A 85 -5.73 2.36 41.61
N GLY A 86 -4.51 2.69 42.06
CA GLY A 86 -4.00 2.12 43.30
C GLY A 86 -4.89 2.61 44.45
N PRO A 87 -5.38 1.75 45.36
CA PRO A 87 -6.13 2.21 46.51
C PRO A 87 -5.19 2.89 47.50
N GLY A 88 -4.95 4.18 47.27
CA GLY A 88 -4.31 5.10 48.21
C GLY A 88 -5.36 5.74 49.11
N THR A 89 -6.12 4.95 49.87
CA THR A 89 -6.95 5.49 50.94
C THR A 89 -6.13 5.48 52.23
N GLY A 90 -5.49 6.60 52.51
CA GLY A 90 -5.04 6.92 53.86
C GLY A 90 -6.26 7.21 54.74
N PHE A 91 -6.33 6.51 55.88
CA PHE A 91 -6.88 6.97 57.15
C PHE A 91 -6.11 6.27 58.27
#